data_AF-A0A821IPQ3-F1
#
_entry.id   AF-A0A821IPQ3-F1
#
_cell.length_a   1.000
_cell.length_b   1.000
_cell.length_c   1.000
_cell.angle_alpha   90.00
_cell.angle_beta   90.00
_cell.angle_gamma   90.00
#
_symmetry.space_group_name_H-M   'P 1'
#
loop_
_entity.id
_entity.type
_entity.pdbx_description
1 polymer ?
#
loop_
_entity_poly.entity_id
_entity_poly.type
_entity_poly.pdbx_seq_one_letter_code
_entity_poly.pdbx_strand_id
1 'polypeptide(L)'
;MYDHPLLLFVGSKDSTNTQYAARVLQQFPQKGKIVFAIINDLHTYVGELIRVFSNHNSCLPNKLVFYQVGLDDGSFEKMLDNELRAIQRACKGTVLDTDIVSLNGFEFYLNSDATIQGTSPPMLYQVLYDEIGFTSDDIQQLTYYLCHIDVRCTKAIYVPAPVHCATLHVSHHLELHYKSQMSKDMNEINHVLEDTCLSTEKQSQLYSKFKTTNNSDMAVRNKYFNKPCH
;
A
#
# COMPACT_ATOMS: atom_id res chain seq x y z
N MET A 1 5.90 -9.57 -15.46
CA MET A 1 6.29 -9.36 -14.05
C MET A 1 6.44 -7.85 -13.86
N TYR A 2 5.87 -7.26 -12.81
CA TYR A 2 5.89 -5.79 -12.62
C TYR A 2 7.33 -5.30 -12.41
N ASP A 3 7.88 -4.53 -13.36
CA ASP A 3 9.24 -3.96 -13.24
C ASP A 3 9.27 -2.64 -12.42
N HIS A 4 8.13 -2.23 -11.86
CA HIS A 4 7.93 -0.89 -11.28
C HIS A 4 7.19 -0.97 -9.94
N PRO A 5 7.80 -0.59 -8.80
CA PRO A 5 7.12 -0.59 -7.51
C PRO A 5 5.91 0.35 -7.51
N LEU A 6 4.82 -0.08 -6.87
CA LEU A 6 3.67 0.77 -6.58
C LEU A 6 3.75 1.21 -5.13
N LEU A 7 3.69 2.52 -4.90
CA LEU A 7 3.48 3.11 -3.58
C LEU A 7 2.03 3.52 -3.46
N LEU A 8 1.42 3.25 -2.32
CA LEU A 8 0.06 3.67 -2.05
C LEU A 8 -0.03 4.35 -0.69
N PHE A 9 -0.62 5.53 -0.69
CA PHE A 9 -0.90 6.31 0.51
C PHE A 9 -2.40 6.33 0.75
N VAL A 10 -2.80 5.94 1.96
CA VAL A 10 -4.19 5.98 2.40
C VAL A 10 -4.28 6.84 3.64
N GLY A 11 -5.20 7.81 3.64
CA GLY A 11 -5.41 8.72 4.76
C GLY A 11 -6.88 8.80 5.15
N SER A 12 -7.17 8.84 6.45
CA SER A 12 -8.54 9.07 6.95
C SER A 12 -9.06 10.42 6.47
N LYS A 13 -10.35 10.47 6.12
CA LYS A 13 -11.05 11.69 5.69
C LYS A 13 -11.85 12.32 6.81
N ASP A 14 -12.26 11.54 7.80
CA ASP A 14 -13.20 11.96 8.84
C ASP A 14 -12.66 11.66 10.24
N SER A 15 -13.26 12.26 11.24
CA SER A 15 -12.88 12.06 12.65
C SER A 15 -13.23 10.66 13.18
N THR A 16 -14.02 9.88 12.44
CA THR A 16 -14.45 8.53 12.83
C THR A 16 -13.54 7.43 12.29
N ASN A 17 -12.59 7.77 11.42
CA ASN A 17 -11.71 6.82 10.72
C ASN A 17 -12.47 5.74 9.93
N THR A 18 -13.65 6.08 9.40
CA THR A 18 -14.46 5.14 8.60
C THR A 18 -14.30 5.36 7.11
N GLN A 19 -13.98 6.58 6.68
CA GLN A 19 -13.72 6.90 5.28
C GLN A 19 -12.25 7.23 5.04
N TYR A 20 -11.72 6.70 3.94
CA TYR A 20 -10.32 6.90 3.56
C TYR A 20 -10.20 7.46 2.14
N ALA A 21 -9.16 8.25 1.91
CA ALA A 21 -8.71 8.68 0.58
C ALA A 21 -7.45 7.90 0.22
N ALA A 22 -7.37 7.44 -1.03
CA ALA A 22 -6.21 6.73 -1.55
C ALA A 22 -5.48 7.57 -2.62
N ARG A 23 -4.15 7.46 -2.66
CA ARG A 23 -3.27 7.98 -3.71
C ARG A 23 -2.28 6.91 -4.11
N VAL A 24 -2.28 6.56 -5.40
CA VAL A 24 -1.37 5.56 -5.97
C VAL A 24 -0.26 6.29 -6.72
N LEU A 25 0.98 5.90 -6.44
CA LEU A 25 2.16 6.32 -7.18
C LEU A 25 2.78 5.10 -7.85
N GLN A 26 2.93 5.17 -9.16
CA GLN A 26 3.72 4.21 -9.91
C GLN A 26 5.15 4.73 -10.02
N GLN A 27 6.11 3.95 -9.53
CA GLN A 27 7.51 4.34 -9.54
C GLN A 27 8.21 3.82 -10.79
N PHE A 28 8.73 4.75 -11.60
CA PHE A 28 9.58 4.42 -12.74
C PHE A 28 11.05 4.55 -12.32
N PRO A 29 11.83 3.46 -12.23
CA PRO A 29 13.24 3.55 -11.90
C PRO A 29 13.99 4.25 -13.04
N GLN A 30 14.46 5.48 -12.78
CA GLN A 30 15.52 6.10 -13.59
C GLN A 30 16.87 5.84 -12.88
N LYS A 31 17.89 5.40 -13.64
CA LYS A 31 19.25 5.12 -13.13
C LYS A 31 19.71 6.24 -12.17
N GLY A 32 19.86 5.91 -10.88
CA GLY A 32 20.37 6.81 -9.84
C GLY A 32 19.41 7.87 -9.26
N LYS A 33 18.15 7.95 -9.71
CA LYS A 33 17.18 9.00 -9.29
C LYS A 33 16.07 8.52 -8.35
N ILE A 34 16.01 7.23 -8.04
CA ILE A 34 14.89 6.58 -7.32
C ILE A 34 14.64 7.25 -5.95
N VAL A 35 15.70 7.56 -5.20
CA VAL A 35 15.59 8.08 -3.82
C VAL A 35 14.97 9.48 -3.75
N PHE A 36 15.37 10.40 -4.64
CA PHE A 36 14.85 11.78 -4.62
C PHE A 36 13.40 11.87 -5.13
N ALA A 37 13.01 11.00 -6.08
CA ALA A 37 11.62 10.92 -6.53
C ALA A 37 10.69 10.49 -5.38
N ILE A 38 11.08 9.47 -4.60
CA ILE A 38 10.32 8.98 -3.43
C ILE A 38 9.99 10.13 -2.46
N ILE A 39 11.00 10.94 -2.10
CA ILE A 39 10.86 12.00 -1.08
C ILE A 39 9.94 13.13 -1.55
N ASN A 40 10.10 13.61 -2.79
CA ASN A 40 9.27 14.69 -3.33
C ASN A 40 7.82 14.25 -3.56
N ASP A 41 7.65 13.01 -4.01
CA ASP A 41 6.33 12.45 -4.24
C ASP A 41 5.61 12.19 -2.91
N LEU A 42 6.29 11.61 -1.91
CA LEU A 42 5.73 11.39 -0.58
C LEU A 42 5.24 12.69 0.07
N HIS A 43 6.06 13.75 0.05
CA HIS A 43 5.67 15.07 0.54
C HIS A 43 4.37 15.56 -0.12
N THR A 44 4.29 15.44 -1.44
CA THR A 44 3.15 15.88 -2.23
C THR A 44 1.89 15.10 -1.85
N TYR A 45 1.96 13.76 -1.79
CA TYR A 45 0.80 12.93 -1.48
C TYR A 45 0.30 13.08 -0.06
N VAL A 46 1.21 13.17 0.92
CA VAL A 46 0.82 13.45 2.31
C VAL A 46 0.13 14.82 2.39
N GLY A 47 0.66 15.83 1.70
CA GLY A 47 0.04 17.15 1.63
C GLY A 47 -1.36 17.13 0.99
N GLU A 48 -1.55 16.32 -0.05
CA GLU A 48 -2.86 16.11 -0.65
C GLU A 48 -3.84 15.42 0.31
N LEU A 49 -3.41 14.40 1.05
CA LEU A 49 -4.26 13.71 2.03
C LEU A 49 -4.64 14.64 3.18
N ILE A 50 -3.70 15.45 3.69
CA ILE A 50 -3.98 16.49 4.69
C ILE A 50 -5.02 17.49 4.14
N ARG A 51 -4.89 17.90 2.88
CA ARG A 51 -5.87 18.80 2.25
C ARG A 51 -7.24 18.14 2.12
N VAL A 52 -7.32 16.86 1.79
CA VAL A 52 -8.59 16.12 1.75
C VAL A 52 -9.24 16.10 3.13
N PHE A 53 -8.47 15.80 4.19
CA PHE A 53 -8.96 15.86 5.56
C PHE A 53 -9.44 17.27 5.92
N SER A 54 -8.65 18.30 5.62
CA SER A 54 -8.97 19.69 5.96
C SER A 54 -10.23 20.20 5.26
N ASN A 55 -10.41 19.84 3.99
CA ASN A 55 -11.61 20.20 3.24
C ASN A 55 -12.86 19.53 3.81
N HIS A 56 -12.73 18.32 4.36
CA HIS A 56 -13.85 17.57 4.92
C HIS A 56 -14.22 18.04 6.34
N ASN A 57 -13.22 18.33 7.18
CA ASN A 57 -13.42 18.64 8.60
C ASN A 57 -13.34 20.14 8.92
N SER A 58 -13.01 21.00 7.94
CA SER A 58 -12.77 22.44 8.12
C SER A 58 -11.66 22.78 9.12
N CYS A 59 -10.79 21.80 9.44
CA CYS A 59 -9.64 21.97 10.31
C CYS A 59 -8.48 21.07 9.85
N LEU A 60 -7.25 21.47 10.15
CA LEU A 60 -6.09 20.61 9.93
C LEU A 60 -6.07 19.49 10.97
N PRO A 61 -5.49 18.32 10.63
CA PRO A 61 -5.28 17.27 11.62
C PRO A 61 -4.27 17.74 12.69
N ASN A 62 -4.63 17.57 13.96
CA ASN A 62 -3.75 17.94 15.08
C ASN A 62 -2.66 16.89 15.35
N LYS A 63 -2.88 15.64 14.90
CA LYS A 63 -1.97 14.50 15.07
C LYS A 63 -1.98 13.67 13.80
N LEU A 64 -0.82 13.12 13.44
CA LEU A 64 -0.67 12.20 12.32
C LEU A 64 -0.06 10.90 12.82
N VAL A 65 -0.70 9.77 12.49
CA VAL A 65 -0.22 8.41 12.80
C VAL A 65 -0.07 7.67 11.49
N PHE A 66 1.14 7.18 11.21
CA PHE A 66 1.48 6.47 9.98
C PHE A 66 1.67 4.98 10.25
N TYR A 67 0.96 4.14 9.50
CA TYR A 67 1.16 2.69 9.49
C TYR A 67 1.83 2.29 8.18
N GLN A 68 3.02 1.70 8.26
CA GLN A 68 3.81 1.27 7.11
C GLN A 68 3.98 -0.25 7.12
N VAL A 69 3.99 -0.85 5.92
CA VAL A 69 4.09 -2.30 5.75
C VAL A 69 5.34 -2.64 4.94
N GLY A 70 6.06 -3.69 5.34
CA GLY A 70 7.10 -4.31 4.52
C GLY A 70 8.48 -3.66 4.61
N LEU A 71 8.84 -3.15 5.78
CA LEU A 71 10.20 -2.68 6.06
C LEU A 71 11.12 -3.89 6.31
N ASP A 72 12.28 -3.92 5.68
CA ASP A 72 13.34 -4.90 5.95
C ASP A 72 14.42 -4.27 6.86
N ASP A 73 14.95 -5.09 7.78
CA ASP A 73 15.75 -4.62 8.92
C ASP A 73 17.08 -3.94 8.53
N GLY A 74 17.55 -4.13 7.29
CA GLY A 74 18.91 -3.75 6.88
C GLY A 74 19.11 -2.32 6.39
N SER A 75 18.04 -1.61 5.99
CA SER A 75 18.12 -0.27 5.36
C SER A 75 17.23 0.79 6.05
N PHE A 76 16.73 0.44 7.22
CA PHE A 76 15.59 1.08 7.88
C PHE A 76 15.84 2.53 8.34
N GLU A 77 16.94 2.81 9.04
CA GLU A 77 17.20 4.13 9.64
C GLU A 77 17.32 5.25 8.59
N LYS A 78 18.01 4.98 7.49
CA LYS A 78 18.16 5.93 6.38
C LYS A 78 16.85 6.16 5.63
N MET A 79 15.97 5.17 5.60
CA MET A 79 14.67 5.32 4.95
C MET A 79 13.73 6.14 5.84
N LEU A 80 13.69 5.83 7.13
CA LEU A 80 12.89 6.55 8.12
C LEU A 80 13.23 8.04 8.13
N ASP A 81 14.52 8.41 8.12
CA ASP A 81 14.97 9.80 8.07
C ASP A 81 14.42 10.58 6.86
N ASN A 82 14.46 9.95 5.69
CA ASN A 82 13.99 10.56 4.46
C ASN A 82 12.46 10.71 4.44
N GLU A 83 11.74 9.71 4.92
CA GLU A 83 10.28 9.73 4.97
C GLU A 83 9.75 10.72 6.00
N LEU A 84 10.33 10.78 7.21
CA LEU A 84 9.98 11.75 8.24
C LEU A 84 10.15 13.18 7.74
N ARG A 85 11.28 13.49 7.09
CA ARG A 85 11.51 14.82 6.48
C ARG A 85 10.46 15.14 5.42
N ALA A 86 10.04 14.18 4.60
CA ALA A 86 9.01 14.39 3.59
C ALA A 86 7.64 14.68 4.20
N ILE A 87 7.26 13.91 5.23
CA ILE A 87 6.01 14.08 5.99
C ILE A 87 5.96 15.47 6.64
N GLN A 88 7.06 15.92 7.24
CA GLN A 88 7.10 17.23 7.90
C GLN A 88 7.08 18.38 6.91
N ARG A 89 7.78 18.24 5.78
CA ARG A 89 7.62 19.19 4.67
C ARG A 89 6.15 19.31 4.27
N ALA A 90 5.40 18.20 4.27
CA ALA A 90 3.98 18.17 3.91
C ALA A 90 3.12 18.97 4.88
N CYS A 91 3.56 19.05 6.14
CA CYS A 91 2.89 19.79 7.21
C CYS A 91 3.24 21.29 7.25
N LYS A 92 4.13 21.80 6.38
CA LYS A 92 4.61 23.21 6.28
C LYS A 92 4.56 24.00 7.61
N GLY A 93 5.64 23.93 8.39
CA GLY A 93 5.81 24.72 9.62
C GLY A 93 6.61 24.04 10.73
N THR A 94 6.86 22.74 10.60
CA THR A 94 7.60 21.95 11.59
C THR A 94 9.09 21.90 11.23
N VAL A 95 9.94 22.51 12.07
CA VAL A 95 11.40 22.38 11.99
C VAL A 95 11.81 21.18 12.85
N LEU A 96 12.54 20.22 12.27
CA LEU A 96 13.24 19.20 13.04
C LEU A 96 14.60 19.73 13.48
N ASP A 97 14.87 19.62 14.77
CA ASP A 97 16.21 19.72 15.33
C ASP A 97 16.42 18.52 16.26
N THR A 98 16.49 17.31 15.69
CA THR A 98 16.83 16.09 16.43
C THR A 98 17.54 15.10 15.52
N ASP A 99 18.68 14.57 16.00
CA ASP A 99 19.29 13.37 15.46
C ASP A 99 18.34 12.18 15.64
N ILE A 100 18.12 11.39 14.58
CA ILE A 100 17.29 10.18 14.63
C ILE A 100 18.10 9.10 15.32
N VAL A 101 17.73 8.80 16.56
CA VAL A 101 18.34 7.70 17.32
C VAL A 101 17.24 6.74 17.74
N SER A 102 16.94 5.74 16.89
CA SER A 102 16.06 4.62 17.26
C SER A 102 16.89 3.43 17.72
N LEU A 103 17.44 3.49 18.93
CA LEU A 103 18.17 2.36 19.54
C LEU A 103 17.34 1.55 20.55
N ASN A 104 16.10 1.97 20.85
CA ASN A 104 15.16 1.30 21.76
C ASN A 104 13.73 1.31 21.20
N GLY A 105 13.54 0.84 19.96
CA GLY A 105 12.21 0.76 19.35
C GLY A 105 11.23 -0.03 20.21
N PHE A 106 10.03 0.49 20.41
CA PHE A 106 8.96 -0.23 21.11
C PHE A 106 8.30 -1.22 20.14
N GLU A 107 8.28 -2.49 20.50
CA GLU A 107 7.69 -3.56 19.70
C GLU A 107 6.59 -4.28 20.46
N PHE A 108 5.53 -4.65 19.76
CA PHE A 108 4.47 -5.47 20.33
C PHE A 108 3.84 -6.36 19.27
N TYR A 109 3.38 -7.52 19.73
CA TYR A 109 2.56 -8.43 18.94
C TYR A 109 1.09 -8.17 19.23
N LEU A 110 0.26 -8.08 18.19
CA LEU A 110 -1.18 -7.95 18.33
C LEU A 110 -1.88 -9.06 17.54
N ASN A 111 -2.79 -9.75 18.22
CA ASN A 111 -3.78 -10.62 17.60
C ASN A 111 -5.15 -9.97 17.77
N SER A 112 -5.62 -9.29 16.71
CA SER A 112 -6.87 -8.54 16.74
C SER A 112 -8.06 -9.33 16.21
N ASP A 113 -7.84 -10.44 15.49
CA ASP A 113 -8.90 -11.25 14.90
C ASP A 113 -9.20 -12.49 15.77
N ALA A 114 -10.48 -12.79 15.92
CA ALA A 114 -10.98 -14.03 16.51
C ALA A 114 -11.31 -15.00 15.38
N THR A 115 -10.28 -15.56 14.73
CA THR A 115 -10.48 -16.52 13.63
C THR A 115 -11.30 -17.73 14.07
N ILE A 116 -12.32 -18.06 13.27
CA ILE A 116 -13.24 -19.17 13.52
C ILE A 116 -12.54 -20.54 13.34
N GLN A 117 -11.50 -20.62 12.51
CA GLN A 117 -10.76 -21.85 12.25
C GLN A 117 -9.26 -21.59 12.07
N GLY A 118 -8.43 -22.28 12.86
CA GLY A 118 -6.98 -22.08 12.91
C GLY A 118 -6.55 -21.02 13.94
N THR A 119 -5.23 -20.83 14.08
CA THR A 119 -4.64 -19.77 14.92
C THR A 119 -4.18 -18.65 14.00
N SER A 120 -4.74 -17.46 14.15
CA SER A 120 -4.20 -16.26 13.50
C SER A 120 -2.77 -16.03 14.00
N PRO A 121 -1.76 -15.99 13.10
CA PRO A 121 -0.42 -15.61 13.52
C PRO A 121 -0.47 -14.16 14.03
N PRO A 122 0.11 -13.86 15.20
CA PRO A 122 0.14 -12.49 15.70
C PRO A 122 0.95 -11.60 14.76
N MET A 123 0.48 -10.39 14.53
CA MET A 123 1.19 -9.39 13.74
C MET A 123 2.15 -8.60 14.62
N LEU A 124 3.40 -8.45 14.18
CA LEU A 124 4.41 -7.62 14.85
C LEU A 124 4.25 -6.16 14.41
N TYR A 125 4.17 -5.26 15.39
CA TYR A 125 4.20 -3.82 15.19
C TYR A 125 5.44 -3.27 15.87
N GLN A 126 6.19 -2.45 15.14
CA GLN A 126 7.35 -1.75 15.64
C GLN A 126 7.08 -0.26 15.54
N VAL A 127 7.22 0.46 16.65
CA VAL A 127 7.14 1.91 16.69
C VAL A 127 8.50 2.48 16.39
N LEU A 128 8.55 3.17 15.25
CA LEU A 128 9.77 3.67 14.64
C LEU A 128 10.14 5.06 15.16
N TYR A 129 9.11 5.85 15.39
CA TYR A 129 9.23 7.26 15.74
C TYR A 129 7.93 7.73 16.38
N ASP A 130 8.03 8.48 17.48
CA ASP A 130 6.87 9.03 18.18
C ASP A 130 7.18 10.42 18.78
N GLU A 131 6.62 11.46 18.17
CA GLU A 131 6.60 12.83 18.71
C GLU A 131 5.30 13.15 19.46
N ILE A 132 4.28 12.28 19.37
CA ILE A 132 2.98 12.46 20.02
C ILE A 132 3.11 12.15 21.52
N GLY A 133 4.03 11.27 21.90
CA GLY A 133 4.28 10.86 23.27
C GLY A 133 3.24 9.84 23.74
N PHE A 134 2.91 8.88 22.88
CA PHE A 134 2.01 7.80 23.24
C PHE A 134 2.66 6.86 24.25
N THR A 135 1.85 6.31 25.15
CA THR A 135 2.23 5.15 25.94
C THR A 135 2.08 3.87 25.11
N SER A 136 2.69 2.78 25.59
CA SER A 136 2.51 1.45 25.02
C SER A 136 1.03 1.07 24.94
N ASP A 137 0.25 1.36 25.98
CA ASP A 137 -1.18 1.06 26.03
C ASP A 137 -1.95 1.88 24.99
N ASP A 138 -1.62 3.16 24.80
CA ASP A 138 -2.28 4.01 23.82
C ASP A 138 -2.11 3.47 22.39
N ILE A 139 -0.89 3.09 21.99
CA ILE A 139 -0.61 2.58 20.64
C ILE A 139 -1.25 1.21 20.43
N GLN A 140 -1.18 0.33 21.44
CA GLN A 140 -1.80 -1.00 21.36
C GLN A 140 -3.32 -0.88 21.22
N GLN A 141 -3.95 -0.03 22.04
CA GLN A 141 -5.38 0.18 22.03
C GLN A 141 -5.86 0.88 20.75
N LEU A 142 -5.14 1.91 20.28
CA LEU A 142 -5.42 2.55 19.00
C LEU A 142 -5.35 1.55 17.85
N THR A 143 -4.28 0.76 17.79
CA THR A 143 -4.07 -0.25 16.74
C THR A 143 -5.18 -1.30 16.78
N TYR A 144 -5.54 -1.78 17.98
CA TYR A 144 -6.65 -2.71 18.17
C TYR A 144 -7.99 -2.13 17.69
N TYR A 145 -8.31 -0.88 18.04
CA TYR A 145 -9.55 -0.24 17.57
C TYR A 145 -9.58 -0.06 16.06
N LEU A 146 -8.47 0.32 15.43
CA LEU A 146 -8.40 0.43 13.97
C LEU A 146 -8.66 -0.91 13.26
N CYS A 147 -8.36 -2.03 13.91
CA CYS A 147 -8.71 -3.36 13.39
C CYS A 147 -10.22 -3.68 13.44
N HIS A 148 -11.03 -2.90 14.17
CA HIS A 148 -12.47 -3.15 14.37
C HIS A 148 -13.38 -2.22 13.56
N ILE A 149 -12.82 -1.20 12.92
CA ILE A 149 -13.60 -0.17 12.21
C ILE A 149 -13.56 -0.32 10.69
N ASP A 150 -13.08 -1.46 10.17
CA ASP A 150 -13.06 -1.68 8.72
C ASP A 150 -14.49 -1.79 8.19
N VAL A 151 -14.87 -0.87 7.31
CA VAL A 151 -16.23 -0.77 6.76
C VAL A 151 -16.62 -1.95 5.86
N ARG A 152 -15.69 -2.84 5.50
CA ARG A 152 -15.97 -4.00 4.63
C ARG A 152 -16.37 -5.25 5.40
N CYS A 153 -16.15 -5.31 6.70
CA CYS A 153 -16.45 -6.49 7.50
C CYS A 153 -16.98 -6.11 8.89
N THR A 154 -17.91 -6.90 9.41
CA THR A 154 -18.47 -6.73 10.76
C THR A 154 -17.63 -7.41 11.85
N LYS A 155 -16.49 -8.00 11.46
CA LYS A 155 -15.54 -8.66 12.34
C LYS A 155 -14.24 -7.88 12.38
N ALA A 156 -13.53 -8.02 13.48
CA ALA A 156 -12.16 -7.54 13.57
C ALA A 156 -11.28 -8.21 12.52
N ILE A 157 -10.35 -7.43 11.96
CA ILE A 157 -9.35 -7.92 11.01
C ILE A 157 -7.97 -7.96 11.69
N TYR A 158 -7.04 -8.71 11.12
CA TYR A 158 -5.70 -8.93 11.70
C TYR A 158 -4.72 -7.75 11.49
N VAL A 159 -5.11 -6.72 10.73
CA VAL A 159 -4.33 -5.48 10.49
C VAL A 159 -5.24 -4.25 10.58
N PRO A 160 -4.71 -3.04 10.87
CA PRO A 160 -5.52 -1.82 10.94
C PRO A 160 -6.28 -1.53 9.64
N ALA A 161 -7.50 -1.01 9.74
CA ALA A 161 -8.33 -0.59 8.59
C ALA A 161 -7.59 0.25 7.53
N PRO A 162 -6.74 1.26 7.86
CA PRO A 162 -5.99 1.99 6.84
C PRO A 162 -5.03 1.09 6.04
N VAL A 163 -4.38 0.14 6.72
CA VAL A 163 -3.44 -0.81 6.11
C VAL A 163 -4.21 -1.77 5.20
N HIS A 164 -5.30 -2.35 5.69
CA HIS A 164 -6.15 -3.22 4.87
C HIS A 164 -6.70 -2.50 3.64
N CYS A 165 -7.10 -1.24 3.82
CA CYS A 165 -7.54 -0.39 2.73
C CYS A 165 -6.47 -0.15 1.68
N ALA A 166 -5.23 0.10 2.12
CA ALA A 166 -4.11 0.22 1.21
C ALA A 166 -3.90 -1.09 0.41
N THR A 167 -3.81 -2.22 1.11
CA THR A 167 -3.60 -3.53 0.49
C THR A 167 -4.65 -3.87 -0.56
N LEU A 168 -5.93 -3.59 -0.29
CA LEU A 168 -7.00 -3.85 -1.25
C LEU A 168 -6.96 -2.91 -2.46
N HIS A 169 -6.59 -1.64 -2.28
CA HIS A 169 -6.42 -0.71 -3.40
C HIS A 169 -5.23 -1.09 -4.28
N VAL A 170 -4.09 -1.49 -3.71
CA VAL A 170 -2.95 -2.02 -4.47
C VAL A 170 -3.40 -3.24 -5.28
N SER A 171 -4.10 -4.17 -4.62
CA SER A 171 -4.60 -5.41 -5.23
C SER A 171 -5.51 -5.12 -6.43
N HIS A 172 -6.47 -4.21 -6.27
CA HIS A 172 -7.38 -3.80 -7.32
C HIS A 172 -6.66 -3.09 -8.48
N HIS A 173 -5.71 -2.19 -8.15
CA HIS A 173 -4.93 -1.47 -9.16
C HIS A 173 -4.10 -2.43 -10.01
N LEU A 174 -3.43 -3.40 -9.38
CA LEU A 174 -2.69 -4.47 -10.07
C LEU A 174 -3.60 -5.27 -11.01
N GLU A 175 -4.82 -5.60 -10.58
CA GLU A 175 -5.77 -6.34 -11.42
C GLU A 175 -6.21 -5.52 -12.64
N LEU A 176 -6.53 -4.24 -12.47
CA LEU A 176 -6.92 -3.36 -13.58
C LEU A 176 -5.79 -3.17 -14.59
N HIS A 177 -4.56 -3.00 -14.12
CA HIS A 177 -3.39 -2.92 -15.00
C HIS A 177 -3.17 -4.20 -15.78
N TYR A 178 -3.27 -5.36 -15.13
CA TYR A 178 -3.16 -6.65 -15.80
C TYR A 178 -4.21 -6.77 -16.92
N LYS A 179 -5.47 -6.44 -16.63
CA LYS A 179 -6.55 -6.43 -17.63
C LYS A 179 -6.28 -5.45 -18.78
N SER A 180 -5.73 -4.27 -18.49
CA SER A 180 -5.37 -3.27 -19.51
C SER A 180 -4.23 -3.76 -20.41
N GLN A 181 -3.18 -4.37 -19.84
CA GLN A 181 -2.08 -4.95 -20.61
C GLN A 181 -2.59 -6.09 -21.51
N MET A 182 -3.39 -7.02 -20.97
CA MET A 182 -4.00 -8.07 -21.76
C MET A 182 -4.82 -7.54 -22.95
N SER A 183 -5.57 -6.45 -22.74
CA SER A 183 -6.32 -5.83 -23.83
C SER A 183 -5.42 -5.22 -24.90
N LYS A 184 -4.28 -4.63 -24.52
CA LYS A 184 -3.31 -4.08 -25.48
C LYS A 184 -2.63 -5.18 -26.28
N ASP A 185 -2.16 -6.23 -25.60
CA ASP A 185 -1.51 -7.37 -26.25
C ASP A 185 -2.47 -8.08 -27.22
N MET A 186 -3.75 -8.23 -26.83
CA MET A 186 -4.77 -8.78 -27.73
C MET A 186 -5.05 -7.89 -28.93
N ASN A 187 -5.07 -6.57 -28.76
CA ASN A 187 -5.25 -5.63 -29.86
C ASN A 187 -4.04 -5.62 -30.80
N GLU A 188 -2.81 -5.70 -30.27
CA GLU A 188 -1.59 -5.83 -31.08
C GLU A 188 -1.58 -7.14 -31.86
N ILE A 189 -1.97 -8.25 -31.24
CA ILE A 189 -2.10 -9.53 -31.95
C ILE A 189 -3.15 -9.42 -33.05
N ASN A 190 -4.32 -8.86 -32.78
CA ASN A 190 -5.35 -8.68 -33.81
C ASN A 190 -4.86 -7.78 -34.95
N HIS A 191 -4.15 -6.70 -34.65
CA HIS A 191 -3.55 -5.82 -35.65
C HIS A 191 -2.49 -6.56 -36.49
N VAL A 192 -1.63 -7.37 -35.87
CA VAL A 192 -0.65 -8.21 -36.59
C VAL A 192 -1.37 -9.25 -37.45
N LEU A 193 -2.45 -9.86 -36.94
CA LEU A 193 -3.24 -10.83 -37.70
C LEU A 193 -4.01 -10.21 -38.86
N GLU A 194 -4.42 -8.93 -38.75
CA GLU A 194 -5.06 -8.16 -39.82
C GLU A 194 -4.04 -7.67 -40.86
N ASP A 195 -2.82 -7.29 -40.44
CA ASP A 195 -1.75 -6.81 -41.33
C ASP A 195 -1.02 -7.94 -42.07
N THR A 196 -1.03 -9.17 -41.54
CA THR A 196 -0.41 -10.33 -42.18
C THR A 196 -1.45 -11.36 -42.58
N CYS A 197 -1.55 -11.68 -43.88
CA CYS A 197 -2.29 -12.86 -44.41
C CYS A 197 -1.67 -14.19 -43.90
N LEU A 198 -1.73 -14.45 -42.61
CA LEU A 198 -1.20 -15.64 -41.95
C LEU A 198 -2.15 -16.82 -42.14
N SER A 199 -1.60 -18.00 -42.40
CA SER A 199 -2.38 -19.25 -42.46
C SER A 199 -3.01 -19.57 -41.10
N THR A 200 -4.19 -20.19 -41.12
CA THR A 200 -5.06 -20.50 -39.97
C THR A 200 -4.35 -21.28 -38.84
N GLU A 201 -3.35 -22.09 -39.19
CA GLU A 201 -2.52 -22.84 -38.22
C GLU A 201 -1.59 -21.95 -37.40
N LYS A 202 -0.97 -20.93 -38.03
CA LYS A 202 -0.08 -20.00 -37.31
C LYS A 202 -0.86 -19.10 -36.36
N GLN A 203 -2.08 -18.71 -36.75
CA GLN A 203 -2.99 -17.96 -35.87
C GLN A 203 -3.35 -18.79 -34.61
N SER A 204 -3.64 -20.08 -34.78
CA SER A 204 -3.96 -21.00 -33.68
C SER A 204 -2.76 -21.25 -32.75
N GLN A 205 -1.54 -21.30 -33.26
CA GLN A 205 -0.31 -21.42 -32.46
C GLN A 205 -0.03 -20.17 -31.62
N LEU A 206 -0.23 -18.97 -32.17
CA LEU A 206 -0.09 -17.72 -31.42
C LEU A 206 -1.12 -17.61 -30.28
N TYR A 207 -2.40 -17.89 -30.57
CA TYR A 207 -3.46 -17.88 -29.55
C TYR A 207 -3.26 -18.92 -28.44
N SER A 208 -2.76 -20.11 -28.77
CA SER A 208 -2.49 -21.17 -27.77
C SER A 208 -1.29 -20.88 -26.87
N LYS A 209 -0.22 -20.30 -27.42
CA LYS A 209 0.95 -19.84 -26.65
C LYS A 209 0.59 -18.71 -25.67
N PHE A 210 -0.38 -17.86 -26.02
CA PHE A 210 -0.89 -16.82 -25.13
C PHE A 210 -1.74 -17.38 -23.98
N LYS A 211 -2.54 -18.44 -24.22
CA LYS A 211 -3.35 -19.10 -23.17
C LYS A 211 -2.48 -19.79 -22.11
N THR A 212 -1.36 -20.40 -22.49
CA THR A 212 -0.48 -21.11 -21.54
C THR A 212 0.26 -20.17 -20.60
N THR A 213 0.72 -19.01 -21.07
CA THR A 213 1.37 -17.97 -20.23
C THR A 213 0.40 -17.38 -19.19
N ASN A 214 -0.87 -17.19 -19.57
CA ASN A 214 -1.89 -16.67 -18.65
C ASN A 214 -2.27 -17.66 -17.53
N ASN A 215 -2.21 -18.96 -17.78
CA ASN A 215 -2.50 -19.97 -16.75
C ASN A 215 -1.41 -20.02 -15.66
N SER A 216 -0.14 -19.77 -16.01
CA SER A 216 0.93 -19.65 -15.00
C SER A 216 0.78 -18.41 -14.12
N ASP A 217 0.33 -17.28 -14.68
CA ASP A 217 0.14 -16.04 -13.92
C ASP A 217 -1.14 -16.06 -13.04
N MET A 218 -2.18 -16.82 -13.45
CA MET A 218 -3.33 -17.12 -12.58
C MET A 218 -2.94 -17.92 -11.32
N ALA A 219 -1.92 -18.77 -11.38
CA ALA A 219 -1.42 -19.48 -10.19
C ALA A 219 -0.78 -18.52 -9.16
N VAL A 220 -0.12 -17.46 -9.64
CA VAL A 220 0.40 -16.38 -8.78
C VAL A 220 -0.74 -15.58 -8.15
N ARG A 221 -1.81 -15.31 -8.90
CA ARG A 221 -3.06 -14.70 -8.39
C ARG A 221 -3.69 -15.53 -7.26
N ASN A 222 -3.74 -16.85 -7.37
CA ASN A 222 -4.28 -17.69 -6.29
C ASN A 222 -3.40 -17.69 -5.02
N LYS A 223 -2.09 -17.52 -5.15
CA LYS A 223 -1.15 -17.52 -4.03
C LYS A 223 -1.27 -16.29 -3.13
N TYR A 224 -1.65 -15.12 -3.68
CA TYR A 224 -1.73 -13.86 -2.94
C TYR A 224 -3.16 -13.35 -2.69
N PHE A 225 -4.15 -13.74 -3.50
CA PHE A 225 -5.47 -13.10 -3.52
C PHE A 225 -6.64 -13.96 -3.04
N ASN A 226 -6.45 -15.27 -2.80
CA ASN A 226 -7.54 -16.21 -2.49
C ASN A 226 -7.44 -16.83 -1.07
N LYS A 227 -6.83 -16.15 -0.10
CA LYS A 227 -7.14 -16.47 1.30
C LYS A 227 -8.48 -15.80 1.64
N PRO A 228 -9.57 -16.57 1.81
CA PRO A 228 -10.82 -15.98 2.25
C PRO A 228 -10.62 -15.31 3.61
N CYS A 229 -11.06 -14.06 3.73
CA CYS A 229 -11.38 -13.49 5.04
C CYS A 229 -12.63 -14.23 5.53
N HIS A 230 -12.46 -15.16 6.47
CA HIS A 230 -13.56 -15.93 7.05
C HIS A 230 -13.87 -15.45 8.46
#